data_AF-A0A2A9D0E6-F1
#
_entry.id   AF-A0A2A9D0E6-F1
#
_cell.length_a   1.000
_cell.length_b   1.000
_cell.length_c   1.000
_cell.angle_alpha   90.00
_cell.angle_beta   90.00
_cell.angle_gamma   90.00
#
_symmetry.space_group_name_H-M   'P 1'
#
loop_
_entity.id
_entity.type
_entity.pdbx_description
1 polymer ?
#
loop_
_entity_poly.entity_id
_entity_poly.type
_entity_poly.pdbx_seq_one_letter_code
_entity_poly.pdbx_strand_id
1 'polypeptide(L)'
;MAKRSTAGVEPPELLDKDAAAVWREVVAAHPQPARIVGPDLEVFCGQVALARNCRDRVAQEGEIVEGAKREPIPHPAIALGKAAQEYVAKHAPRFSPPAPMKRRTGPVYDATRRSLAAAAHLKDRAEFEGAAAALLTLAWLIDEAQRAGYAALEKAAFGTIPSYLKGCAELQITPASLPVPVAPAGATKTASNVTSMQDRARARRGSA
;
A
#
# COMPACT_ATOMS: atom_id res chain seq x y z
N MET A 1 22.45 19.50 -15.49
CA MET A 1 22.05 18.27 -14.76
C MET A 1 23.31 17.60 -14.24
N ALA A 2 23.68 17.85 -12.98
CA ALA A 2 24.84 17.20 -12.37
C ALA A 2 24.44 15.79 -11.91
N LYS A 3 25.13 14.76 -12.43
CA LYS A 3 25.11 13.40 -11.87
C LYS A 3 25.51 13.49 -10.39
N ARG A 4 24.56 13.38 -9.47
CA ARG A 4 24.88 13.15 -8.05
C ARG A 4 25.39 11.72 -7.92
N SER A 5 26.70 11.60 -7.87
CA SER A 5 27.42 10.36 -7.56
C SER A 5 26.89 9.77 -6.25
N THR A 6 26.34 8.56 -6.31
CA THR A 6 26.02 7.70 -5.17
C THR A 6 27.31 7.06 -4.61
N ALA A 7 28.35 7.86 -4.40
CA ALA A 7 29.56 7.39 -3.72
C ALA A 7 29.19 7.10 -2.26
N GLY A 8 29.31 5.83 -1.88
CA GLY A 8 28.85 5.27 -0.62
C GLY A 8 29.36 6.04 0.58
N VAL A 9 28.47 6.35 1.52
CA VAL A 9 28.87 6.91 2.81
C VAL A 9 29.47 5.76 3.61
N GLU A 10 30.80 5.73 3.69
CA GLU A 10 31.53 4.72 4.46
C GLU A 10 31.18 4.79 5.95
N PRO A 11 31.19 3.66 6.67
CA PRO A 11 31.00 3.64 8.11
C PRO A 11 32.17 4.34 8.83
N PRO A 12 31.92 5.00 9.97
CA PRO A 12 32.98 5.56 10.81
C PRO A 12 34.01 4.51 11.24
N GLU A 13 35.29 4.89 11.31
CA GLU A 13 36.40 3.96 11.60
C GLU A 13 36.31 3.29 12.98
N LEU A 14 35.66 3.94 13.94
CA LEU A 14 35.49 3.42 15.31
C LEU A 14 34.31 2.44 15.44
N LEU A 15 33.54 2.24 14.38
CA LEU A 15 32.37 1.37 14.41
C LEU A 15 32.82 -0.09 14.36
N ASP A 16 32.27 -0.91 15.26
CA ASP A 16 32.54 -2.35 15.27
C ASP A 16 32.20 -2.99 13.91
N LYS A 17 32.88 -4.09 13.54
CA LYS A 17 32.74 -4.71 12.21
C LYS A 17 31.30 -5.12 11.88
N ASP A 18 30.56 -5.64 12.86
CA ASP A 18 29.18 -6.07 12.65
C ASP A 18 28.25 -4.84 12.51
N ALA A 19 28.49 -3.81 13.31
CA ALA A 19 27.78 -2.53 13.19
C ALA A 19 28.10 -1.83 11.86
N ALA A 20 29.34 -1.91 11.37
CA ALA A 20 29.75 -1.40 10.07
C ALA A 20 29.09 -2.17 8.91
N ALA A 21 28.88 -3.48 9.05
CA ALA A 21 28.09 -4.25 8.09
C ALA A 21 26.63 -3.74 8.03
N VAL A 22 26.00 -3.56 9.21
CA VAL A 22 24.64 -2.99 9.29
C VAL A 22 24.59 -1.59 8.70
N TRP A 23 25.59 -0.74 8.96
CA TRP A 23 25.67 0.61 8.39
C TRP A 23 25.60 0.56 6.86
N ARG A 24 26.41 -0.30 6.23
CA ARG A 24 26.40 -0.47 4.77
C ARG A 24 25.05 -0.96 4.26
N GLU A 25 24.41 -1.90 4.96
CA GLU A 25 23.05 -2.38 4.62
C GLU A 25 22.03 -1.23 4.63
N VAL A 26 22.00 -0.44 5.71
CA VAL A 26 21.04 0.67 5.89
C VAL A 26 21.29 1.78 4.88
N VAL A 27 22.56 2.18 4.68
CA VAL A 27 22.95 3.20 3.70
C VAL A 27 22.62 2.75 2.28
N ALA A 28 22.86 1.49 1.92
CA ALA A 28 22.56 0.96 0.59
C ALA A 28 21.04 0.90 0.31
N ALA A 29 20.23 0.60 1.32
CA ALA A 29 18.78 0.50 1.18
C ALA A 29 18.07 1.87 1.14
N HIS A 30 18.72 2.94 1.60
CA HIS A 30 18.09 4.25 1.74
C HIS A 30 18.25 5.12 0.46
N PRO A 31 17.17 5.70 -0.09
CA PRO A 31 17.25 6.49 -1.34
C PRO A 31 18.00 7.81 -1.18
N GLN A 32 18.14 8.31 0.04
CA GLN A 32 18.87 9.55 0.36
C GLN A 32 19.76 9.34 1.58
N PRO A 33 20.91 8.63 1.46
CA PRO A 33 21.72 8.24 2.61
C PRO A 33 22.24 9.44 3.42
N ALA A 34 22.59 10.54 2.75
CA ALA A 34 23.06 11.77 3.38
C ALA A 34 22.08 12.38 4.40
N ARG A 35 20.79 11.99 4.41
CA ARG A 35 19.80 12.46 5.39
C ARG A 35 19.76 11.67 6.69
N ILE A 36 20.28 10.45 6.68
CA ILE A 36 20.21 9.54 7.82
C ILE A 36 21.57 9.37 8.52
N VAL A 37 22.66 9.80 7.87
CA VAL A 37 24.02 9.72 8.39
C VAL A 37 24.20 10.69 9.57
N GLY A 38 24.74 10.17 10.67
CA GLY A 38 25.06 10.92 11.87
C GLY A 38 25.21 9.99 13.09
N PRO A 39 25.50 10.54 14.27
CA PRO A 39 25.74 9.76 15.49
C PRO A 39 24.60 8.81 15.85
N ASP A 40 23.36 9.21 15.58
CA ASP A 40 22.18 8.38 15.85
C ASP A 40 22.16 7.09 15.00
N LEU A 41 22.68 7.15 13.77
CA LEU A 41 22.78 5.96 12.90
C LEU A 41 23.85 5.01 13.42
N GLU A 42 24.97 5.52 13.94
CA GLU A 42 26.04 4.70 14.53
C GLU A 42 25.51 3.88 15.72
N VAL A 43 24.79 4.55 16.63
CA VAL A 43 24.17 3.89 17.78
C VAL A 43 23.13 2.87 17.32
N PHE A 44 22.29 3.22 16.35
CA PHE A 44 21.31 2.30 15.79
C PHE A 44 21.97 1.04 15.20
N CYS A 45 23.00 1.20 14.39
CA CYS A 45 23.76 0.09 13.80
C CYS A 45 24.37 -0.80 14.88
N GLY A 46 24.92 -0.22 15.95
CA GLY A 46 25.42 -0.94 17.11
C GLY A 46 24.33 -1.78 17.80
N GLN A 47 23.13 -1.24 17.98
CA GLN A 47 22.01 -1.96 18.60
C GLN A 47 21.47 -3.07 17.71
N VAL A 48 21.43 -2.88 16.39
CA VAL A 48 21.05 -3.95 15.45
C VAL A 48 22.08 -5.09 15.47
N ALA A 49 23.37 -4.77 15.44
CA ALA A 49 24.46 -5.75 15.52
C ALA A 49 24.39 -6.54 16.84
N LEU A 50 24.19 -5.85 17.96
CA LEU A 50 24.01 -6.47 19.27
C LEU A 50 22.81 -7.42 19.31
N ALA A 51 21.67 -7.02 18.75
CA ALA A 51 20.47 -7.85 18.69
C ALA A 51 20.68 -9.12 17.85
N ARG A 52 21.41 -9.02 16.72
CA ARG A 52 21.80 -10.17 15.89
C ARG A 52 22.73 -11.11 16.65
N ASN A 53 23.79 -10.58 17.27
CA ASN A 53 24.73 -11.35 18.07
C ASN A 53 24.05 -12.09 19.23
N CYS A 54 23.16 -11.42 19.97
CA CYS A 54 22.43 -12.04 21.07
C CYS A 54 21.54 -13.20 20.59
N ARG A 55 20.90 -13.07 19.42
CA ARG A 55 20.12 -14.16 18.81
C ARG A 55 21.01 -15.34 18.43
N ASP A 56 22.16 -15.08 17.82
CA ASP A 56 23.09 -16.14 17.39
C ASP A 56 23.64 -16.90 18.59
N ARG A 57 23.97 -16.21 19.68
CA ARG A 57 24.39 -16.83 20.94
C ARG A 57 23.32 -17.72 21.55
N VAL A 58 22.08 -17.22 21.67
CA VAL A 58 20.97 -18.04 22.19
C VAL A 58 20.71 -19.26 21.31
N ALA A 59 20.86 -19.13 19.99
CA ALA A 59 20.70 -20.25 19.08
C ALA A 59 21.82 -21.31 19.22
N GLN A 60 23.04 -20.90 19.58
CA GLN A 60 24.19 -21.79 19.76
C GLN A 60 24.25 -22.42 21.17
N GLU A 61 24.04 -21.61 22.20
CA GLU A 61 24.20 -21.97 23.62
C GLU A 61 22.90 -22.55 24.22
N GLY A 62 21.76 -22.30 23.57
CA GLY A 62 20.43 -22.65 24.08
C GLY A 62 19.81 -21.55 24.94
N GLU A 63 18.49 -21.64 25.17
CA GLU A 63 17.74 -20.64 25.95
C GLU A 63 18.00 -20.71 27.45
N ILE A 64 18.43 -21.88 27.95
CA ILE A 64 18.74 -22.14 29.34
C ILE A 64 20.21 -22.56 29.43
N VAL A 65 20.97 -21.87 30.27
CA VAL A 65 22.39 -22.12 30.49
C VAL A 65 22.66 -22.40 31.97
N GLU A 66 23.80 -23.02 32.26
CA GLU A 66 24.22 -23.29 33.63
C GLU A 66 24.74 -22.01 34.30
N GLY A 67 24.14 -21.66 35.45
CA GLY A 67 24.54 -20.53 36.29
C GLY A 67 25.76 -20.82 37.15
N ALA A 68 26.24 -19.80 37.88
CA ALA A 68 27.46 -19.90 38.67
C ALA A 68 27.41 -20.95 39.81
N LYS A 69 26.21 -21.36 40.25
CA LYS A 69 25.98 -22.39 41.27
C LYS A 69 25.43 -23.69 40.67
N ARG A 70 25.63 -23.91 39.37
CA ARG A 70 25.13 -25.08 38.60
C ARG A 70 23.61 -25.16 38.50
N GLU A 71 22.93 -24.04 38.66
CA GLU A 71 21.49 -23.93 38.52
C GLU A 71 21.10 -23.54 37.08
N PRO A 72 19.99 -24.06 36.52
CA PRO A 72 19.52 -23.63 35.21
C PRO A 72 18.99 -22.20 35.28
N ILE A 73 19.59 -21.28 34.51
CA ILE A 73 19.14 -19.89 34.39
C ILE A 73 18.79 -19.54 32.93
N PRO A 74 17.88 -18.57 32.70
CA PRO A 74 17.68 -18.02 31.37
C PRO A 74 18.97 -17.40 30.82
N HIS A 75 19.24 -17.64 29.54
CA HIS A 75 20.44 -17.14 28.89
C HIS A 75 20.53 -15.59 28.99
N PRO A 76 21.62 -15.01 29.51
CA PRO A 76 21.72 -13.57 29.78
C PRO A 76 21.54 -12.70 28.52
N ALA A 77 21.97 -13.19 27.35
CA ALA A 77 21.75 -12.51 26.07
C ALA A 77 20.26 -12.34 25.69
N ILE A 78 19.32 -13.07 26.31
CA ILE A 78 17.88 -12.87 26.05
C ILE A 78 17.45 -11.48 26.53
N ALA A 79 17.83 -11.10 27.76
CA ALA A 79 17.48 -9.80 28.32
C ALA A 79 18.14 -8.66 27.54
N LEU A 80 19.43 -8.82 27.21
CA LEU A 80 20.19 -7.84 26.44
C LEU A 80 19.65 -7.68 25.01
N GLY A 81 19.38 -8.80 24.33
CA GLY A 81 18.81 -8.82 22.99
C GLY A 81 17.42 -8.17 22.93
N LYS A 82 16.59 -8.38 23.96
CA LYS A 82 15.28 -7.72 24.07
C LYS A 82 15.41 -6.21 24.19
N ALA A 83 16.29 -5.71 25.06
CA ALA A 83 16.53 -4.28 25.22
C ALA A 83 17.04 -3.63 23.92
N ALA A 84 17.97 -4.31 23.22
CA ALA A 84 18.45 -3.87 21.92
C ALA A 84 17.33 -3.84 20.86
N GLN A 85 16.48 -4.87 20.81
CA GLN A 85 15.34 -4.91 19.89
C GLN A 85 14.32 -3.80 20.16
N GLU A 86 14.04 -3.48 21.42
CA GLU A 86 13.15 -2.37 21.80
C GLU A 86 13.71 -1.03 21.33
N TYR A 87 15.01 -0.81 21.50
CA TYR A 87 15.69 0.37 20.96
C TYR A 87 15.56 0.43 19.43
N VAL A 88 15.84 -0.68 18.74
CA VAL A 88 15.75 -0.78 17.28
C VAL A 88 14.32 -0.50 16.81
N ALA A 89 13.30 -1.11 17.41
CA ALA A 89 11.91 -0.91 17.02
C ALA A 89 11.48 0.57 17.17
N LYS A 90 11.94 1.23 18.23
CA LYS A 90 11.64 2.64 18.48
C LYS A 90 12.29 3.58 17.45
N HIS A 91 13.50 3.27 16.99
CA HIS A 91 14.28 4.17 16.12
C HIS A 91 14.29 3.76 14.64
N ALA A 92 13.89 2.53 14.31
CA ALA A 92 13.84 2.03 12.94
C ALA A 92 13.06 2.93 11.96
N PRO A 93 11.93 3.57 12.32
CA PRO A 93 11.22 4.46 11.40
C PRO A 93 12.05 5.65 10.89
N ARG A 94 13.07 6.08 11.64
CA ARG A 94 13.96 7.20 11.26
C ARG A 94 14.97 6.83 10.19
N PHE A 95 15.36 5.56 10.15
CA PHE A 95 16.37 5.03 9.23
C PHE A 95 15.78 4.15 8.13
N SER A 96 14.49 3.84 8.24
CA SER A 96 13.76 3.12 7.20
C SER A 96 13.62 3.98 5.95
N PRO A 97 13.81 3.41 4.74
CA PRO A 97 13.47 4.13 3.52
C PRO A 97 12.00 4.58 3.59
N PRO A 98 11.65 5.77 3.07
CA PRO A 98 10.28 6.22 3.05
C PRO A 98 9.44 5.14 2.36
N ALA A 99 8.41 4.67 3.07
CA ALA A 99 7.51 3.66 2.52
C ALA A 99 7.00 4.17 1.16
N PRO A 100 6.98 3.32 0.11
CA PRO A 100 6.40 3.72 -1.15
C PRO A 100 4.99 4.22 -0.87
N MET A 101 4.66 5.39 -1.41
CA MET A 101 3.38 6.05 -1.16
C MET A 101 2.27 5.11 -1.64
N LYS A 102 1.70 4.32 -0.72
CA LYS A 102 0.63 3.37 -1.04
C LYS A 102 -0.61 4.21 -1.24
N ARG A 103 -0.94 4.49 -2.51
CA ARG A 103 -2.20 5.15 -2.85
C ARG A 103 -3.30 4.34 -2.17
N ARG A 104 -4.10 5.02 -1.35
CA ARG A 104 -5.25 4.39 -0.69
C ARG A 104 -6.16 3.90 -1.81
N THR A 105 -6.32 2.59 -1.95
CA THR A 105 -7.22 2.02 -2.95
C THR A 105 -8.65 2.11 -2.43
N GLY A 106 -9.62 2.16 -3.35
CA GLY A 106 -11.04 2.12 -3.00
C GLY A 106 -11.80 1.17 -3.93
N PRO A 107 -13.12 1.00 -3.68
CA PRO A 107 -13.94 0.03 -4.38
C PRO A 107 -13.91 0.18 -5.90
N VAL A 108 -13.91 1.42 -6.42
CA VAL A 108 -13.91 1.69 -7.86
C VAL A 108 -12.56 1.34 -8.47
N TYR A 109 -11.45 1.72 -7.83
CA TYR A 109 -10.10 1.35 -8.25
C TYR A 109 -9.90 -0.17 -8.28
N ASP A 110 -10.28 -0.86 -7.20
CA ASP A 110 -10.06 -2.30 -7.05
C ASP A 110 -10.93 -3.12 -8.02
N ALA A 111 -12.17 -2.69 -8.28
CA ALA A 111 -13.01 -3.29 -9.31
C ALA A 111 -12.46 -3.05 -10.71
N THR A 112 -12.03 -1.83 -11.04
CA THR A 112 -11.43 -1.50 -12.34
C THR A 112 -10.16 -2.31 -12.61
N ARG A 113 -9.28 -2.42 -11.60
CA ARG A 113 -8.07 -3.23 -11.69
C ARG A 113 -8.38 -4.71 -11.96
N ARG A 114 -9.42 -5.25 -11.33
CA ARG A 114 -9.89 -6.62 -11.61
C ARG A 114 -10.43 -6.78 -13.03
N SER A 115 -11.23 -5.82 -13.51
CA SER A 115 -11.74 -5.84 -14.89
C SER A 115 -10.61 -5.79 -15.92
N LEU A 116 -9.59 -4.94 -15.71
CA LEU A 116 -8.40 -4.87 -16.58
C LEU A 116 -7.62 -6.19 -16.56
N ALA A 117 -7.42 -6.80 -15.39
CA ALA A 117 -6.69 -8.07 -15.28
C ALA A 117 -7.45 -9.24 -15.93
N ALA A 118 -8.79 -9.22 -15.93
CA ALA A 118 -9.63 -10.24 -16.55
C ALA A 118 -9.78 -10.07 -18.07
N ALA A 119 -9.45 -8.90 -18.63
CA ALA A 119 -9.58 -8.58 -20.04
C ALA A 119 -8.44 -9.19 -20.87
N ALA A 120 -8.64 -10.42 -21.36
CA ALA A 120 -7.64 -11.16 -22.13
C ALA A 120 -7.15 -10.40 -23.39
N HIS A 121 -8.00 -9.58 -24.02
CA HIS A 121 -7.66 -8.80 -25.22
C HIS A 121 -6.73 -7.60 -24.97
N LEU A 122 -6.53 -7.23 -23.70
CA LEU A 122 -5.62 -6.16 -23.26
C LEU A 122 -4.32 -6.70 -22.67
N LYS A 123 -4.24 -8.02 -22.44
CA LYS A 123 -3.09 -8.64 -21.79
C LYS A 123 -1.86 -8.56 -22.69
N ASP A 124 -0.71 -8.20 -22.11
CA ASP A 124 0.60 -8.12 -22.77
C ASP A 124 0.65 -7.16 -23.98
N ARG A 125 -0.27 -6.18 -24.02
CA ARG A 125 -0.41 -5.21 -25.11
C ARG A 125 0.03 -3.82 -24.64
N ALA A 126 1.29 -3.50 -24.90
CA ALA A 126 1.94 -2.26 -24.48
C ALA A 126 1.19 -1.00 -24.95
N GLU A 127 0.49 -1.06 -26.09
CA GLU A 127 -0.27 0.06 -26.64
C GLU A 127 -1.42 0.53 -25.73
N PHE A 128 -1.92 -0.32 -24.83
CA PHE A 128 -2.99 0.01 -23.89
C PHE A 128 -2.51 0.39 -22.49
N GLU A 129 -1.19 0.27 -22.19
CA GLU A 129 -0.66 0.54 -20.84
C GLU A 129 -0.97 1.96 -20.36
N GLY A 130 -0.79 2.95 -21.25
CA GLY A 130 -1.07 4.35 -20.94
C GLY A 130 -2.57 4.59 -20.66
N ALA A 131 -3.44 4.01 -21.48
CA ALA A 131 -4.89 4.11 -21.32
C ALA A 131 -5.36 3.42 -20.02
N ALA A 132 -4.84 2.23 -19.72
CA ALA A 132 -5.12 1.50 -18.49
C ALA A 132 -4.66 2.28 -17.24
N ALA A 133 -3.46 2.88 -17.28
CA ALA A 133 -2.95 3.70 -16.19
C ALA A 133 -3.77 4.98 -15.96
N ALA A 134 -4.21 5.64 -17.04
CA ALA A 134 -5.09 6.80 -16.97
C ALA A 134 -6.45 6.42 -16.37
N LEU A 135 -7.03 5.28 -16.79
CA LEU A 135 -8.30 4.79 -16.28
C LEU A 135 -8.24 4.45 -14.79
N LEU A 136 -7.16 3.80 -14.34
CA LEU A 136 -6.91 3.55 -12.92
C LEU A 136 -6.76 4.86 -12.12
N THR A 137 -6.20 5.91 -12.72
CA THR A 137 -6.12 7.23 -12.08
C THR A 137 -7.50 7.86 -11.91
N LEU A 138 -8.36 7.79 -12.93
CA LEU A 138 -9.75 8.26 -12.83
C LEU A 138 -10.54 7.48 -11.77
N ALA A 139 -10.40 6.15 -11.75
CA ALA A 139 -11.04 5.30 -10.74
C ALA A 139 -10.63 5.70 -9.31
N TRP A 140 -9.34 5.97 -9.09
CA TRP A 140 -8.84 6.44 -7.80
C TRP A 140 -9.38 7.83 -7.43
N LEU A 141 -9.46 8.77 -8.38
CA LEU A 141 -10.04 10.10 -8.13
C LEU A 141 -11.52 10.02 -7.73
N ILE A 142 -12.28 9.06 -8.27
CA ILE A 142 -13.66 8.81 -7.88
C ILE A 142 -13.72 8.30 -6.43
N ASP A 143 -12.86 7.35 -6.06
CA ASP A 143 -12.79 6.85 -4.68
C ASP A 143 -12.43 7.98 -3.69
N GLU A 144 -11.49 8.86 -4.04
CA GLU A 144 -11.13 10.01 -3.20
C GLU A 144 -12.28 11.02 -3.10
N ALA A 145 -13.02 11.27 -4.19
CA ALA A 145 -14.19 12.13 -4.16
C ALA A 145 -15.30 11.55 -3.25
N GLN A 146 -15.52 10.22 -3.29
CA GLN A 146 -16.46 9.55 -2.39
C GLN A 146 -16.05 9.66 -0.92
N ARG A 147 -14.75 9.60 -0.62
CA ARG A 147 -14.23 9.77 0.74
C ARG A 147 -14.34 11.22 1.23
N ALA A 148 -14.09 12.18 0.36
CA ALA A 148 -14.13 13.61 0.69
C ALA A 148 -15.56 14.14 0.92
N GLY A 149 -16.57 13.44 0.38
CA GLY A 149 -17.99 13.74 0.62
C GLY A 149 -18.69 14.39 -0.57
N TYR A 150 -19.94 14.78 -0.36
CA TYR A 150 -20.90 15.08 -1.43
C TYR A 150 -20.42 16.15 -2.42
N ALA A 151 -19.87 17.28 -1.95
CA ALA A 151 -19.43 18.36 -2.83
C ALA A 151 -18.28 17.94 -3.77
N ALA A 152 -17.35 17.11 -3.29
CA ALA A 152 -16.26 16.58 -4.12
C ALA A 152 -16.80 15.57 -5.15
N LEU A 153 -17.76 14.74 -4.74
CA LEU A 153 -18.41 13.78 -5.62
C LEU A 153 -19.26 14.47 -6.71
N GLU A 154 -19.97 15.53 -6.37
CA GLU A 154 -20.73 16.35 -7.33
C GLU A 154 -19.80 16.95 -8.39
N LYS A 155 -18.65 17.49 -7.99
CA LYS A 155 -17.64 17.98 -8.93
C LYS A 155 -17.10 16.85 -9.84
N ALA A 156 -16.87 15.66 -9.28
CA ALA A 156 -16.42 14.51 -10.05
C ALA A 156 -17.49 13.99 -11.05
N ALA A 157 -18.77 14.22 -10.78
CA ALA A 157 -19.89 13.77 -11.62
C ALA A 157 -19.91 14.37 -13.03
N PHE A 158 -19.37 15.59 -13.20
CA PHE A 158 -19.41 16.29 -14.49
C PHE A 158 -18.13 16.19 -15.33
N GLY A 159 -17.08 15.54 -14.82
CA GLY A 159 -15.81 15.41 -15.55
C GLY A 159 -15.18 14.04 -15.38
N THR A 160 -14.81 13.71 -14.14
CA THR A 160 -14.07 12.48 -13.81
C THR A 160 -14.88 11.23 -14.10
N ILE A 161 -16.15 11.17 -13.66
CA ILE A 161 -17.01 9.99 -13.83
C ILE A 161 -17.34 9.73 -15.31
N PRO A 162 -17.78 10.71 -16.12
CA PRO A 162 -18.02 10.49 -17.55
C PRO A 162 -16.76 10.06 -18.31
N SER A 163 -15.60 10.65 -18.01
CA SER A 163 -14.32 10.28 -18.62
C SER A 163 -13.91 8.85 -18.26
N TYR A 164 -14.15 8.44 -17.01
CA TYR A 164 -13.94 7.07 -16.55
C TYR A 164 -14.83 6.08 -17.33
N LEU A 165 -16.13 6.36 -17.43
CA LEU A 165 -17.07 5.49 -18.15
C LEU A 165 -16.71 5.38 -19.64
N LYS A 166 -16.28 6.48 -20.27
CA LYS A 166 -15.80 6.49 -21.65
C LYS A 166 -14.55 5.62 -21.81
N GLY A 167 -13.57 5.75 -20.93
CA GLY A 167 -12.36 4.94 -20.95
C GLY A 167 -12.63 3.44 -20.72
N CYS A 168 -13.59 3.09 -19.86
CA CYS A 168 -14.06 1.72 -19.72
C CYS A 168 -14.65 1.17 -21.03
N ALA A 169 -15.46 1.98 -21.74
CA ALA A 169 -16.04 1.59 -23.02
C ALA A 169 -14.97 1.44 -24.12
N GLU A 170 -14.02 2.37 -24.22
CA GLU A 170 -12.91 2.34 -25.19
C GLU A 170 -12.00 1.11 -24.98
N LEU A 171 -11.74 0.73 -23.72
CA LEU A 171 -10.98 -0.48 -23.38
C LEU A 171 -11.84 -1.75 -23.41
N GLN A 172 -13.15 -1.63 -23.66
CA GLN A 172 -14.12 -2.73 -23.64
C GLN A 172 -14.10 -3.52 -22.33
N ILE A 173 -14.00 -2.82 -21.21
CA ILE A 173 -14.05 -3.42 -19.86
C ILE A 173 -15.33 -2.98 -19.13
N THR A 174 -15.81 -3.85 -18.26
CA THR A 174 -16.96 -3.54 -17.41
C THR A 174 -16.55 -2.49 -16.35
N PRO A 175 -17.19 -1.31 -16.31
CA PRO A 175 -16.95 -0.34 -15.25
C PRO A 175 -17.31 -0.94 -13.89
N ALA A 176 -16.68 -0.44 -12.84
CA ALA A 176 -17.07 -0.80 -11.48
C ALA A 176 -18.54 -0.45 -11.29
N SER A 177 -19.42 -1.45 -11.16
CA SER A 177 -20.79 -1.21 -10.76
C SER A 177 -20.74 -0.55 -9.39
N LEU A 178 -21.33 0.63 -9.27
CA LEU A 178 -21.74 1.17 -7.97
C LEU A 178 -22.47 0.04 -7.24
N PRO A 179 -22.26 -0.13 -5.92
CA PRO A 179 -22.91 -1.20 -5.17
C PRO A 179 -24.40 -1.16 -5.50
N VAL A 180 -24.90 -2.28 -6.02
CA VAL A 180 -26.34 -2.48 -6.22
C VAL A 180 -26.98 -2.12 -4.88
N PRO A 181 -27.90 -1.15 -4.80
CA PRO A 181 -28.64 -0.95 -3.56
C PRO A 181 -29.26 -2.30 -3.24
N VAL A 182 -28.83 -2.89 -2.12
CA VAL A 182 -29.37 -4.16 -1.66
C VAL A 182 -30.86 -3.89 -1.44
N ALA A 183 -31.69 -4.31 -2.40
CA ALA A 183 -33.11 -4.27 -2.20
C ALA A 183 -33.37 -5.06 -0.92
N PRO A 184 -34.11 -4.51 0.06
CA PRO A 184 -34.47 -5.28 1.25
C PRO A 184 -35.11 -6.58 0.78
N ALA A 185 -34.64 -7.69 1.35
CA ALA A 185 -35.10 -9.03 0.98
C ALA A 185 -36.63 -9.07 1.07
N GLY A 186 -37.31 -9.09 -0.09
CA GLY A 186 -38.77 -9.11 -0.16
C GLY A 186 -39.42 -8.42 -1.37
N ALA A 187 -38.70 -7.70 -2.23
CA ALA A 187 -39.33 -7.07 -3.40
C ALA A 187 -39.39 -8.01 -4.61
N THR A 188 -40.55 -8.63 -4.81
CA THR A 188 -40.93 -9.41 -6.00
C THR A 188 -40.72 -8.57 -7.27
N LYS A 189 -40.16 -9.18 -8.32
CA LYS A 189 -39.97 -8.57 -9.64
C LYS A 189 -41.31 -8.12 -10.21
N THR A 190 -41.50 -6.80 -10.38
CA THR A 190 -42.54 -6.26 -11.26
C THR A 190 -41.87 -5.56 -12.43
N ALA A 191 -42.31 -5.94 -13.63
CA ALA A 191 -41.78 -5.50 -14.90
C ALA A 191 -41.77 -3.97 -15.07
N SER A 192 -40.80 -3.52 -15.85
CA SER A 192 -40.56 -2.18 -16.39
C SER A 192 -41.81 -1.32 -16.63
N ASN A 193 -41.87 -0.18 -15.92
CA ASN A 193 -42.94 0.83 -15.93
C ASN A 193 -42.96 1.78 -17.15
N VAL A 194 -42.47 1.37 -18.32
CA VAL A 194 -42.52 2.24 -19.52
C VAL A 194 -43.84 2.06 -20.27
N THR A 195 -44.43 0.86 -20.24
CA THR A 195 -45.69 0.56 -20.95
C THR A 195 -46.92 1.14 -20.24
N SER A 196 -46.93 1.21 -18.90
CA SER A 196 -48.10 1.66 -18.11
C SER A 196 -48.38 3.17 -18.20
N MET A 197 -47.37 4.00 -18.52
CA MET A 197 -47.58 5.42 -18.79
C MET A 197 -48.12 5.67 -20.21
N GLN A 198 -47.69 4.87 -21.20
CA GLN A 198 -48.15 5.00 -22.59
C GLN A 198 -49.61 4.57 -22.75
N ASP A 199 -50.03 3.51 -22.05
CA ASP A 199 -51.42 3.05 -22.05
C ASP A 199 -52.36 4.03 -21.35
N ARG A 200 -51.92 4.65 -20.24
CA ARG A 200 -52.68 5.72 -19.56
C ARG A 200 -52.77 7.02 -20.37
N ALA A 201 -51.77 7.32 -21.20
CA ALA A 201 -51.80 8.47 -22.10
C ALA A 201 -52.70 8.27 -23.32
N ARG A 202 -52.84 7.02 -23.81
CA ARG A 202 -53.79 6.66 -24.89
C ARG A 202 -55.24 6.69 -24.41
N ALA A 203 -55.52 6.20 -23.21
CA ALA A 203 -56.88 6.19 -22.65
C ALA A 203 -57.47 7.60 -22.47
N ARG A 204 -56.64 8.63 -22.24
CA ARG A 204 -57.09 10.03 -22.09
C ARG A 204 -57.38 10.76 -23.40
N ARG A 205 -56.94 10.24 -24.55
CA ARG A 205 -57.20 10.85 -25.87
C ARG A 205 -58.39 10.23 -26.61
N GLY A 206 -58.97 9.15 -26.09
CA GLY A 206 -60.10 8.45 -26.69
C GLY A 206 -61.48 8.78 -26.09
N SER A 207 -61.55 9.75 -25.17
CA SER A 207 -62.80 10.17 -24.51
C SER A 207 -62.99 11.68 -24.65
N ALA A 208 -63.17 12.13 -25.90
CA ALA A 208 -63.75 13.41 -26.27
C ALA A 208 -64.80 13.16 -27.36
#